data_AF-A0A9X4AQ21-F1
#
_entry.id   AF-A0A9X4AQ21-F1
#
_cell.length_a   1.000
_cell.length_b   1.000
_cell.length_c   1.000
_cell.angle_alpha   90.00
_cell.angle_beta   90.00
_cell.angle_gamma   90.00
#
_symmetry.space_group_name_H-M   'P 1'
#
loop_
_entity.id
_entity.type
_entity.pdbx_description
1 polymer ?
#
loop_
_entity_poly.entity_id
_entity_poly.type
_entity_poly.pdbx_seq_one_letter_code
_entity_poly.pdbx_strand_id
1 'polypeptide(L)'
;MEFIFNLIGSLFEGIGQDQSLNTKKIDDHIEKLKRYPWFKELYENEQYHQKIFTNRHVRRYLQSKGRVRRMIKYEKSRKKFITLLNAQIQPKS
;
A
#
# COMPACT_ATOMS: atom_id res chain seq x y z
N MET A 1 -15.08 10.37 -11.52
CA MET A 1 -14.08 9.98 -10.50
C MET A 1 -13.00 9.06 -11.12
N GLU A 2 -12.38 9.43 -12.24
CA GLU A 2 -11.43 8.56 -12.98
C GLU A 2 -9.95 8.89 -12.70
N PHE A 3 -9.68 10.04 -12.08
CA PHE A 3 -8.32 10.60 -12.00
C PHE A 3 -7.39 9.81 -11.07
N ILE A 4 -7.92 9.21 -10.01
CA ILE A 4 -7.14 8.45 -9.02
C ILE A 4 -6.79 7.06 -9.57
N PHE A 5 -7.71 6.40 -10.27
CA PHE A 5 -7.46 5.09 -10.88
C PHE A 5 -6.42 5.17 -12.00
N ASN A 6 -6.50 6.18 -12.87
CA ASN A 6 -5.51 6.39 -13.95
C ASN A 6 -4.12 6.73 -13.41
N LEU A 7 -4.02 7.52 -12.33
CA LEU A 7 -2.74 7.82 -11.68
C LEU A 7 -2.13 6.60 -10.98
N ILE A 8 -2.96 5.73 -10.40
CA ILE A 8 -2.51 4.50 -9.75
C ILE A 8 -2.10 3.45 -10.80
N GLY A 9 -2.89 3.26 -11.86
CA GLY A 9 -2.57 2.36 -12.98
C GLY A 9 -1.23 2.69 -13.64
N SER A 10 -1.02 3.96 -13.99
CA SER A 10 0.26 4.44 -14.57
C SER A 10 1.48 4.25 -13.65
N LEU A 11 1.30 4.35 -12.32
CA LEU A 11 2.39 4.11 -11.35
C LEU A 11 2.73 2.63 -11.14
N PHE A 12 1.84 1.73 -11.54
CA PHE A 12 2.05 0.29 -11.46
C PHE A 12 2.56 -0.32 -12.77
N GLU A 13 2.26 0.28 -13.93
CA GLU A 13 2.74 -0.19 -15.23
C GLU A 13 4.25 0.03 -15.46
N GLY A 14 4.84 1.05 -14.83
CA GLY A 14 6.25 1.43 -15.08
C GLY A 14 7.33 0.72 -14.27
N ILE A 15 7.02 -0.28 -13.43
CA ILE A 15 8.01 -0.93 -12.55
C ILE A 15 8.05 -2.44 -12.76
N GLY A 16 8.98 -2.86 -13.62
CA GLY A 16 9.68 -4.15 -13.56
C GLY A 16 8.80 -5.40 -13.67
N GLN A 17 9.02 -6.16 -14.74
CA GLN A 17 8.44 -7.46 -15.07
C GLN A 17 8.80 -8.60 -14.08
N ASP A 18 9.00 -8.31 -12.79
CA ASP A 18 9.13 -9.36 -11.77
C ASP A 18 7.73 -9.71 -11.26
N GLN A 19 7.16 -10.78 -11.83
CA GLN A 19 5.79 -11.20 -11.53
C GLN A 19 5.62 -11.71 -10.09
N SER A 20 6.73 -12.05 -9.41
CA SER A 20 6.70 -12.61 -8.06
C SER A 20 6.73 -11.53 -6.97
N LEU A 21 5.90 -11.71 -5.94
CA LEU A 21 6.00 -10.89 -4.73
C LEU A 21 7.08 -11.46 -3.83
N ASN A 22 8.01 -10.63 -3.37
CA ASN A 22 8.93 -11.01 -2.30
C ASN A 22 8.21 -10.82 -0.96
N THR A 23 7.51 -11.87 -0.52
CA THR A 23 6.67 -11.86 0.69
C THR A 23 7.46 -11.47 1.93
N LYS A 24 8.63 -12.07 2.16
CA LYS A 24 9.51 -11.75 3.29
C LYS A 24 9.82 -10.25 3.36
N LYS A 25 10.21 -9.64 2.24
CA LYS A 25 10.53 -8.21 2.18
C LYS A 25 9.30 -7.33 2.44
N ILE A 26 8.12 -7.77 2.00
CA ILE A 26 6.87 -7.07 2.25
C ILE A 26 6.53 -7.13 3.74
N ASP A 27 6.63 -8.30 4.34
CA ASP A 27 6.33 -8.52 5.75
C ASP A 27 7.30 -7.73 6.65
N ASP A 28 8.60 -7.70 6.32
CA ASP A 28 9.60 -6.84 6.99
C ASP A 28 9.22 -5.35 6.92
N HIS A 29 8.72 -4.89 5.77
CA HIS A 29 8.25 -3.53 5.61
C HIS A 29 6.96 -3.26 6.37
N ILE A 30 6.04 -4.22 6.45
CA ILE A 30 4.82 -4.13 7.26
C ILE A 30 5.18 -4.01 8.73
N GLU A 31 6.06 -4.88 9.25
CA GLU A 31 6.54 -4.80 10.63
C GLU A 31 7.25 -3.48 10.93
N LYS A 32 7.99 -2.94 9.96
CA LYS A 32 8.56 -1.60 10.09
C LYS A 32 7.49 -0.52 10.18
N LEU A 33 6.46 -0.58 9.34
CA LEU A 33 5.38 0.40 9.31
C LEU A 33 4.50 0.32 10.58
N LYS A 34 4.26 -0.87 11.12
CA LYS A 34 3.53 -1.10 12.38
C LYS A 34 4.13 -0.37 13.59
N ARG A 35 5.39 0.04 13.54
CA ARG A 35 6.03 0.86 14.60
C ARG A 35 5.53 2.30 14.63
N TYR A 36 4.80 2.75 13.61
CA TYR A 36 4.28 4.10 13.51
C TYR A 36 2.76 4.11 13.82
N PRO A 37 2.28 5.00 14.72
CA PRO A 37 0.87 4.98 15.17
C PRO A 37 -0.16 4.96 14.04
N TRP A 38 0.02 5.83 13.04
CA TRP A 38 -0.90 5.94 11.89
C TRP A 38 -1.08 4.63 11.11
N PHE A 39 -0.06 3.78 11.04
CA PHE A 39 -0.15 2.50 10.32
C PHE A 39 -0.59 1.39 11.25
N LYS A 40 -0.22 1.46 12.53
CA LYS A 40 -0.70 0.53 13.55
C LYS A 40 -2.23 0.56 13.65
N GLU A 41 -2.80 1.76 13.75
CA GLU A 41 -4.27 1.97 13.78
C GLU A 41 -4.96 1.38 12.53
N LEU A 42 -4.37 1.57 11.35
CA LEU A 42 -4.88 0.97 10.12
C LEU A 42 -4.74 -0.56 10.12
N TYR A 43 -3.63 -1.09 10.62
CA TYR A 43 -3.37 -2.53 10.62
C TYR A 43 -4.21 -3.29 11.64
N GLU A 44 -4.61 -2.64 12.73
CA GLU A 44 -5.49 -3.22 13.76
C GLU A 44 -6.97 -3.22 13.32
N ASN A 45 -7.34 -2.38 12.35
CA ASN A 45 -8.66 -2.43 11.74
C ASN A 45 -8.77 -3.62 10.78
N GLU A 46 -9.70 -4.53 11.06
CA GLU A 46 -9.88 -5.80 10.34
C GLU A 46 -10.04 -5.62 8.81
N GLN A 47 -10.79 -4.62 8.36
CA GLN A 47 -11.02 -4.38 6.94
C GLN A 47 -9.73 -4.00 6.21
N TYR A 48 -8.93 -3.13 6.81
CA TYR A 48 -7.65 -2.71 6.26
C TYR A 48 -6.60 -3.83 6.37
N HIS A 49 -6.56 -4.54 7.50
CA HIS A 49 -5.70 -5.70 7.71
C HIS A 49 -5.87 -6.73 6.60
N GLN A 50 -7.12 -7.13 6.33
CA GLN A 50 -7.44 -8.11 5.30
C GLN A 50 -6.96 -7.63 3.93
N LYS A 51 -7.13 -6.35 3.58
CA LYS A 51 -6.68 -5.80 2.29
C LYS A 51 -5.17 -5.72 2.20
N ILE A 52 -4.47 -5.35 3.28
CA ILE A 52 -3.00 -5.35 3.33
C ILE A 52 -2.47 -6.76 3.10
N PHE A 53 -3.13 -7.77 3.68
CA PHE A 53 -2.71 -9.15 3.59
C PHE A 53 -3.04 -9.82 2.24
N THR A 54 -4.24 -9.59 1.69
CA THR A 54 -4.76 -10.32 0.52
C THR A 54 -4.57 -9.58 -0.81
N ASN A 55 -4.53 -8.24 -0.81
CA ASN A 55 -4.51 -7.48 -2.06
C ASN A 55 -3.10 -7.41 -2.65
N ARG A 56 -2.90 -8.08 -3.80
CA ARG A 56 -1.61 -8.11 -4.52
C ARG A 56 -1.07 -6.73 -4.86
N HIS A 57 -1.92 -5.76 -5.20
CA HIS A 57 -1.48 -4.40 -5.54
C HIS A 57 -0.97 -3.65 -4.31
N VAL A 58 -1.65 -3.79 -3.17
CA VAL A 58 -1.20 -3.24 -1.89
C VAL A 58 0.14 -3.86 -1.50
N ARG A 59 0.26 -5.18 -1.54
CA ARG A 59 1.50 -5.91 -1.25
C ARG A 59 2.66 -5.49 -2.17
N ARG A 60 2.40 -5.35 -3.48
CA ARG A 60 3.39 -4.84 -4.44
C ARG A 60 3.82 -3.41 -4.12
N TYR A 61 2.89 -2.56 -3.70
CA TYR A 61 3.23 -1.19 -3.28
C TYR A 61 4.19 -1.19 -2.09
N LEU A 62 3.93 -2.07 -1.11
CA LEU A 62 4.74 -2.25 0.10
C LEU A 62 6.11 -2.88 -0.17
N GLN A 63 6.29 -3.64 -1.26
CA GLN A 63 7.60 -4.22 -1.63
C GLN A 63 8.68 -3.15 -1.89
N SER A 64 8.30 -1.93 -2.28
CA SER A 64 9.25 -0.85 -2.59
C SER A 64 9.77 -0.17 -1.32
N LYS A 65 11.04 -0.40 -1.01
CA LYS A 65 11.77 0.28 0.09
C LYS A 65 11.69 1.81 -0.03
N GLY A 66 11.75 2.34 -1.25
CA GLY A 66 11.63 3.76 -1.53
C GLY A 66 10.26 4.32 -1.15
N ARG A 67 9.17 3.61 -1.51
CA ARG A 67 7.80 4.00 -1.13
C ARG A 67 7.61 3.96 0.38
N VAL A 68 8.06 2.90 1.04
CA VAL A 68 7.99 2.75 2.51
C VAL A 68 8.72 3.88 3.23
N ARG A 69 9.95 4.20 2.82
CA ARG A 69 10.70 5.34 3.37
C ARG A 69 9.96 6.67 3.17
N ARG A 70 9.37 6.89 1.99
CA ARG A 70 8.59 8.09 1.70
C ARG A 70 7.32 8.19 2.56
N MET A 71 6.61 7.09 2.81
CA MET A 71 5.43 7.08 3.69
C MET A 71 5.75 7.40 5.15
N ILE A 72 6.93 6.97 5.61
CA ILE A 72 7.45 7.32 6.93
C ILE A 72 7.76 8.82 7.00
N LYS A 73 8.48 9.35 6.00
CA LYS A 73 9.01 10.73 6.01
C LYS A 73 7.98 11.79 5.63
N TYR A 74 7.05 11.50 4.73
CA TYR A 74 6.18 12.50 4.11
C TYR A 74 4.71 12.14 4.23
N GLU A 75 3.93 13.03 4.84
CA GLU A 75 2.48 12.87 5.02
C GLU A 75 1.76 12.73 3.66
N LYS A 76 2.16 13.47 2.63
CA LYS A 76 1.58 13.33 1.27
C LYS A 76 1.69 11.91 0.73
N SER A 77 2.81 11.23 1.00
CA SER A 77 3.02 9.83 0.57
C SER A 77 2.19 8.86 1.41
N ARG A 78 2.02 9.15 2.71
CA ARG A 78 1.13 8.41 3.60
C ARG A 78 -0.33 8.51 3.17
N LYS A 79 -0.84 9.73 2.97
CA LYS A 79 -2.20 9.98 2.49
C LYS A 79 -2.48 9.24 1.19
N LYS A 80 -1.54 9.26 0.25
CA LYS A 80 -1.67 8.52 -1.02
C LYS A 80 -1.85 7.01 -0.81
N PHE A 81 -1.13 6.41 0.13
CA PHE A 81 -1.27 5.00 0.45
C PHE A 81 -2.62 4.69 1.12
N ILE A 82 -3.08 5.57 2.03
CA ILE A 82 -4.40 5.44 2.65
C ILE A 82 -5.51 5.56 1.61
N THR A 83 -5.43 6.53 0.70
CA THR A 83 -6.37 6.64 -0.43
C THR A 83 -6.39 5.38 -1.29
N LEU A 84 -5.21 4.78 -1.55
CA LEU A 84 -5.12 3.51 -2.26
C LEU A 84 -5.85 2.40 -1.49
N LEU A 85 -5.64 2.27 -0.18
CA LEU A 85 -6.34 1.29 0.64
C LEU A 85 -7.86 1.50 0.64
N ASN A 86 -8.32 2.74 0.83
CA ASN A 86 -9.73 3.09 0.81
C ASN A 86 -10.41 2.71 -0.51
N ALA A 87 -9.72 2.96 -1.64
CA ALA A 87 -10.20 2.57 -2.97
C ALA A 87 -10.33 1.06 -3.17
N GLN A 88 -9.66 0.23 -2.35
CA GLN A 88 -9.78 -1.23 -2.38
C GLN A 88 -10.83 -1.77 -1.38
N ILE A 89 -11.31 -0.92 -0.46
CA ILE A 89 -12.32 -1.25 0.55
C ILE A 89 -13.72 -0.86 0.06
N GLN A 90 -13.87 0.26 -0.66
CA GLN A 90 -15.18 0.65 -1.15
C GLN A 90 -15.68 -0.35 -2.23
N PRO A 91 -16.94 -0.81 -2.12
CA PRO A 91 -17.56 -1.61 -3.17
C PRO A 91 -17.61 -0.75 -4.45
N LYS A 92 -17.23 -1.35 -5.58
CA LYS A 92 -17.58 -0.80 -6.89
C LYS A 92 -19.10 -0.73 -6.95
N SER A 93 -19.68 0.45 -6.74
CA SER A 93 -21.04 0.77 -7.18
C SER A 93 -21.01 1.02 -8.68
#